data_AF-A0A2V8QIF5-F1
#
_entry.id   AF-A0A2V8QIF5-F1
#
_cell.length_a   1.000
_cell.length_b   1.000
_cell.length_c   1.000
_cell.angle_alpha   90.00
_cell.angle_beta   90.00
_cell.angle_gamma   90.00
#
_symmetry.space_group_name_H-M   'P 1'
#
loop_
_entity.id
_entity.type
_entity.pdbx_description
1 polymer ?
#
loop_
_entity_poly.entity_id
_entity_poly.type
_entity_poly.pdbx_seq_one_letter_code
_entity_poly.pdbx_strand_id
1 'polypeptide(L)'
;MSTEGSNISTVSYGDLNPDGSFQIGPFQAGTATIRVGSPNRNASPEFATLGIDLNGVDKSRGLKIAAGENITGLRIVAGYGTGTIRGSIRVEGGTLPAGANTTATLSRSGSTAVIFYARVDARGRFVFDHVPPGNYDVAVGAYLDNRQVKGRQPVVASDGVVTDVSVALNLATGP
;
A
#
# COMPACT_ATOMS: atom_id res chain seq x y z
N MET A 1 -15.08 -12.81 34.14
CA MET A 1 -14.61 -11.56 33.52
C MET A 1 -13.34 -11.90 32.77
N SER A 2 -13.45 -12.08 31.46
CA SER A 2 -12.33 -12.42 30.59
C SER A 2 -12.08 -11.20 29.71
N THR A 3 -11.11 -10.38 30.07
CA THR A 3 -10.63 -9.31 29.19
C THR A 3 -9.77 -9.96 28.11
N GLU A 4 -10.36 -10.08 26.92
CA GLU A 4 -9.67 -10.32 25.65
C GLU A 4 -8.50 -9.34 25.55
N GLY A 5 -7.28 -9.88 25.54
CA GLY A 5 -6.05 -9.12 25.42
C GLY A 5 -6.02 -8.40 24.08
N SER A 6 -5.92 -7.07 24.15
CA SER A 6 -5.63 -6.19 23.03
C SER A 6 -4.46 -6.76 22.20
N ASN A 7 -4.67 -7.05 20.92
CA ASN A 7 -3.61 -7.37 19.96
C ASN A 7 -2.75 -6.11 19.76
N ILE A 8 -1.82 -5.84 20.68
CA ILE A 8 -0.84 -4.76 20.50
C ILE A 8 0.12 -5.24 19.42
N SER A 9 -0.06 -4.71 18.21
CA SER A 9 0.92 -4.89 17.14
C SER A 9 2.22 -4.23 17.58
N THR A 10 3.22 -5.03 17.96
CA THR A 10 4.56 -4.50 18.25
C THR A 10 5.17 -4.05 16.93
N VAL A 11 5.44 -2.75 16.80
CA VAL A 11 6.16 -2.20 15.65
C VAL A 11 7.62 -2.02 16.06
N SER A 12 8.54 -2.63 15.32
CA SER A 12 9.97 -2.36 15.44
C SER A 12 10.44 -1.59 14.21
N TYR A 13 11.39 -0.68 14.42
CA TYR A 13 12.02 0.09 13.37
C TYR A 13 13.50 -0.28 13.33
N GLY A 14 14.11 -0.15 12.16
CA GLY A 14 15.56 -0.14 12.02
C GLY A 14 15.92 0.59 10.74
N ASP A 15 17.11 1.16 10.75
CA ASP A 15 17.60 1.98 9.66
C ASP A 15 18.19 1.10 8.56
N LEU A 16 18.12 1.61 7.33
CA LEU A 16 18.86 1.07 6.19
C LEU A 16 20.25 1.68 6.20
N ASN A 17 21.26 0.83 6.17
CA ASN A 17 22.64 1.26 5.96
C ASN A 17 22.81 1.76 4.51
N PRO A 18 23.83 2.60 4.22
CA PRO A 18 24.10 3.08 2.85
C PRO A 18 24.37 1.96 1.84
N ASP A 19 24.83 0.79 2.28
CA ASP A 19 25.05 -0.39 1.45
C ASP A 19 23.78 -1.24 1.25
N GLY A 20 22.64 -0.80 1.77
CA GLY A 20 21.35 -1.47 1.70
C GLY A 20 21.15 -2.60 2.72
N SER A 21 22.15 -2.90 3.56
CA SER A 21 22.00 -3.84 4.67
C SER A 21 21.13 -3.23 5.78
N PHE A 22 20.47 -4.09 6.56
CA PHE A 22 19.66 -3.67 7.70
C PHE A 22 19.62 -4.76 8.76
N GLN A 23 19.36 -4.34 9.99
CA GLN A 23 19.05 -5.24 11.10
C GLN A 23 17.90 -4.64 11.90
N ILE A 24 16.88 -5.44 12.14
CA ILE A 24 15.66 -5.05 12.85
C ILE A 24 15.31 -6.11 13.88
N GLY A 25 14.85 -5.67 15.04
CA GLY A 25 14.48 -6.54 16.16
C GLY A 25 14.74 -5.87 17.52
N PRO A 26 14.50 -6.59 18.64
CA PRO A 26 13.97 -7.95 18.71
C PRO A 26 12.48 -8.03 18.34
N PHE A 27 12.03 -9.21 17.90
CA PHE A 27 10.63 -9.50 17.62
C PHE A 27 10.05 -10.53 18.57
N GLN A 28 8.75 -10.42 18.82
CA GLN A 28 7.99 -11.53 19.40
C GLN A 28 7.72 -12.59 18.33
N ALA A 29 7.57 -13.84 18.78
CA ALA A 29 7.14 -14.92 17.90
C ALA A 29 5.75 -14.61 17.33
N GLY A 30 5.55 -14.88 16.04
CA GLY A 30 4.30 -14.56 15.36
C GLY A 30 4.46 -14.37 13.86
N THR A 31 3.49 -13.71 13.24
CA THR A 31 3.55 -13.33 11.81
C THR A 31 3.78 -11.83 11.71
N ALA A 32 4.93 -11.44 11.15
CA ALA A 32 5.27 -10.06 10.89
C ALA A 32 4.86 -9.66 9.46
N THR A 33 4.41 -8.41 9.31
CA THR A 33 4.35 -7.75 7.99
C THR A 33 5.52 -6.77 7.93
N ILE A 34 6.30 -6.84 6.86
CA ILE A 34 7.44 -5.94 6.66
C ILE A 34 7.00 -4.79 5.76
N ARG A 35 7.43 -3.58 6.09
CA ARG A 35 7.22 -2.38 5.29
C ARG A 35 8.51 -1.59 5.27
N VAL A 36 8.79 -0.98 4.13
CA VAL A 36 9.85 0.02 4.00
C VAL A 36 9.19 1.34 3.65
N GLY A 37 9.65 2.41 4.27
CA GLY A 37 9.12 3.74 4.04
C GLY A 37 10.02 4.80 4.65
N SER A 38 9.68 6.06 4.36
CA SER A 38 10.37 7.22 4.94
C SER A 38 9.91 7.47 6.38
N PRO A 39 10.81 7.92 7.28
CA PRO A 39 10.41 8.48 8.57
C PRO A 39 9.40 9.62 8.42
N ASN A 40 9.50 10.39 7.33
CA ASN A 40 8.54 11.42 6.99
C ASN A 40 7.29 10.80 6.34
N ARG A 41 6.28 10.52 7.16
CA ARG A 41 5.00 9.94 6.72
C ARG A 41 4.18 10.84 5.79
N ASN A 42 4.54 12.10 5.66
CA ASN A 42 3.85 13.07 4.80
C ASN A 42 4.53 13.22 3.43
N ALA A 43 5.72 12.65 3.23
CA ALA A 43 6.39 12.64 1.94
C ALA A 43 5.82 11.54 1.05
N SER A 44 5.71 11.80 -0.24
CA SER A 44 5.52 10.75 -1.23
C SER A 44 6.66 9.74 -1.12
N PRO A 45 6.39 8.42 -1.14
CA PRO A 45 7.45 7.44 -1.17
C PRO A 45 8.25 7.57 -2.49
N GLU A 46 9.57 7.66 -2.38
CA GLU A 46 10.49 7.81 -3.53
C GLU A 46 10.70 6.48 -4.28
N PHE A 47 10.27 5.37 -3.68
CA PHE A 47 10.32 4.04 -4.26
C PHE A 47 9.12 3.20 -3.81
N ALA A 48 8.78 2.21 -4.64
CA ALA A 48 7.80 1.19 -4.31
C ALA A 48 8.49 -0.01 -3.64
N THR A 49 7.85 -0.61 -2.63
CA THR A 49 8.24 -1.96 -2.19
C THR A 49 7.64 -2.98 -3.17
N LEU A 50 8.48 -3.54 -4.02
CA LEU A 50 8.08 -4.44 -5.10
C LEU A 50 7.90 -5.89 -4.63
N GLY A 51 8.66 -6.30 -3.60
CA GLY A 51 8.57 -7.63 -3.05
C GLY A 51 9.40 -7.79 -1.79
N ILE A 52 9.05 -8.82 -1.01
CA ILE A 52 9.81 -9.25 0.15
C ILE A 52 10.14 -10.72 -0.08
N ASP A 53 11.42 -11.02 -0.23
CA ASP A 53 11.93 -12.34 -0.53
C ASP A 53 12.71 -12.89 0.67
N LEU A 54 12.46 -14.13 1.06
CA LEU A 54 13.34 -14.84 1.98
C LEU A 54 13.89 -16.06 1.27
N ASN A 55 15.17 -15.99 0.89
CA ASN A 55 15.89 -17.09 0.25
C ASN A 55 15.18 -17.64 -1.01
N GLY A 56 14.59 -16.77 -1.84
CA GLY A 56 13.88 -17.14 -3.07
C GLY A 56 12.37 -17.39 -2.90
N VAL A 57 11.83 -17.22 -1.68
CA VAL A 57 10.41 -17.38 -1.38
C VAL A 57 9.77 -16.03 -1.06
N ASP A 58 8.70 -15.68 -1.78
CA ASP A 58 7.91 -14.48 -1.51
C ASP A 58 7.26 -14.53 -0.11
N LYS A 59 7.47 -13.47 0.67
CA LYS A 59 6.96 -13.22 2.02
C LYS A 59 6.11 -11.95 2.10
N SER A 60 5.68 -11.40 0.96
CA SER A 60 4.88 -10.17 0.91
C SER A 60 3.54 -10.27 1.66
N ARG A 61 3.06 -11.48 1.97
CA ARG A 61 1.83 -11.74 2.74
C ARG A 61 2.04 -12.04 4.22
N GLY A 62 3.29 -12.06 4.68
CA GLY A 62 3.64 -12.34 6.08
C GLY A 62 4.88 -13.20 6.21
N LEU A 63 5.73 -12.82 7.15
CA LEU A 63 6.91 -13.56 7.57
C LEU A 63 6.63 -14.20 8.93
N LYS A 64 6.67 -15.54 8.99
CA LYS A 64 6.60 -16.25 10.27
C LYS A 64 7.95 -16.12 10.99
N ILE A 65 7.90 -15.83 12.28
CA ILE A 65 9.05 -15.68 13.17
C ILE A 65 8.83 -16.58 14.38
N ALA A 66 9.74 -17.53 14.62
CA ALA A 66 9.74 -18.36 15.81
C ALA A 66 10.46 -17.68 16.99
N ALA A 67 10.21 -18.15 18.20
CA ALA A 67 10.84 -17.59 19.40
C ALA A 67 12.36 -17.79 19.36
N GLY A 68 13.11 -16.69 19.50
CA GLY A 68 14.58 -16.70 19.45
C GLY A 68 15.18 -16.95 18.06
N GLU A 69 14.36 -16.97 17.00
CA GLU A 69 14.85 -17.17 15.63
C GLU A 69 15.58 -15.93 15.11
N ASN A 70 16.77 -16.15 14.54
CA ASN A 70 17.49 -15.15 13.76
C ASN A 70 17.25 -15.41 12.27
N ILE A 71 16.51 -14.52 11.62
CA ILE A 71 16.19 -14.63 10.20
C ILE A 71 17.27 -13.90 9.38
N THR A 72 17.96 -14.64 8.52
CA THR A 72 18.96 -14.11 7.59
C THR A 72 18.59 -14.39 6.13
N GLY A 73 19.06 -13.54 5.21
CA GLY A 73 18.78 -13.69 3.78
C GLY A 73 17.44 -13.09 3.33
N LEU A 74 16.79 -12.32 4.19
CA LEU A 74 15.63 -11.51 3.84
C LEU A 74 16.08 -10.37 2.91
N ARG A 75 15.46 -10.27 1.73
CA ARG A 75 15.69 -9.24 0.74
C ARG A 75 14.41 -8.47 0.50
N ILE A 76 14.51 -7.15 0.48
CA ILE A 76 13.41 -6.28 0.10
C ILE A 76 13.74 -5.69 -1.27
N VAL A 77 12.88 -5.91 -2.24
CA VAL A 77 13.06 -5.40 -3.59
C VAL A 77 12.40 -4.03 -3.67
N ALA A 78 13.21 -2.97 -3.75
CA ALA A 78 12.74 -1.62 -4.00
C ALA A 78 12.71 -1.33 -5.50
N GLY A 79 11.67 -0.61 -5.94
CA GLY A 79 11.53 -0.15 -7.32
C GLY A 79 11.53 1.36 -7.35
N TYR A 80 12.47 1.93 -8.09
CA TYR A 80 12.48 3.34 -8.42
C TYR A 80 11.82 3.53 -9.78
N GLY A 81 10.97 4.54 -9.88
CA GLY A 81 10.21 4.84 -11.08
C GLY A 81 10.12 6.32 -11.32
N THR A 82 9.90 6.68 -12.58
CA THR A 82 9.67 8.08 -12.97
C THR A 82 8.28 8.29 -13.58
N GLY A 83 7.45 7.24 -13.62
CA GLY A 83 6.07 7.32 -14.07
C GLY A 83 5.18 8.08 -13.08
N THR A 84 4.11 8.67 -13.59
CA THR A 84 3.07 9.34 -12.80
C THR A 84 1.71 8.79 -13.19
N ILE A 85 0.87 8.42 -12.22
CA ILE A 85 -0.53 8.06 -12.46
C ILE A 85 -1.41 9.18 -11.91
N ARG A 86 -2.20 9.80 -12.79
CA ARG A 86 -3.22 10.80 -12.42
C ARG A 86 -4.58 10.14 -12.41
N GLY A 87 -5.27 10.25 -11.29
CA GLY A 87 -6.54 9.60 -11.05
C GLY A 87 -7.69 10.55 -10.89
N SER A 88 -8.86 10.10 -11.33
CA SER A 88 -10.15 10.72 -11.04
C SER A 88 -11.18 9.68 -10.60
N ILE A 89 -12.09 10.08 -9.71
CA ILE A 89 -13.22 9.25 -9.28
C ILE A 89 -14.45 9.63 -10.11
N ARG A 90 -15.09 8.62 -10.70
CA ARG A 90 -16.43 8.74 -11.28
C ARG A 90 -17.43 8.13 -10.31
N VAL A 91 -18.27 8.97 -9.72
CA VAL A 91 -19.30 8.51 -8.78
C VAL A 91 -20.53 8.07 -9.58
N GLU A 92 -21.02 6.88 -9.28
CA GLU A 92 -22.21 6.29 -9.90
C GLU A 92 -23.23 5.93 -8.81
N GLY A 93 -24.53 6.02 -9.10
CA GLY A 93 -25.57 5.62 -8.15
C GLY A 93 -25.74 6.55 -6.94
N GLY A 94 -25.30 7.81 -7.01
CA GLY A 94 -25.50 8.81 -5.97
C GLY A 94 -24.49 9.95 -6.01
N THR A 95 -24.36 10.65 -4.87
CA THR A 95 -23.32 11.65 -4.64
C THR A 95 -22.43 11.21 -3.48
N LEU A 96 -21.12 11.40 -3.62
CA LEU A 96 -20.19 11.13 -2.52
C LEU A 96 -20.41 12.19 -1.43
N PRO A 97 -20.74 11.81 -0.19
CA PRO A 97 -20.98 12.77 0.88
C PRO A 97 -19.76 13.68 1.13
N ALA A 98 -20.02 14.94 1.46
CA ALA A 98 -18.97 15.86 1.86
C ALA A 98 -18.25 15.33 3.11
N GLY A 99 -16.91 15.29 3.06
CA GLY A 99 -16.10 14.76 4.16
C GLY A 99 -15.95 13.23 4.19
N ALA A 100 -16.49 12.50 3.21
CA ALA A 100 -16.27 11.05 3.10
C ALA A 100 -14.76 10.75 3.02
N ASN A 101 -14.27 9.95 3.97
CA ASN A 101 -12.87 9.55 3.99
C ASN A 101 -12.58 8.65 2.79
N THR A 102 -11.93 9.22 1.79
CA THR A 102 -11.67 8.56 0.52
C THR A 102 -10.16 8.47 0.29
N THR A 103 -9.71 7.25 0.01
CA THR A 103 -8.29 6.95 -0.19
C THR A 103 -8.11 6.21 -1.51
N ALA A 104 -7.09 6.60 -2.26
CA ALA A 104 -6.62 5.85 -3.42
C ALA A 104 -5.39 5.03 -3.03
N THR A 105 -5.34 3.79 -3.51
CA THR A 105 -4.22 2.86 -3.30
C THR A 105 -3.79 2.27 -4.62
N LEU A 106 -2.48 2.06 -4.79
CA LEU A 106 -1.91 1.34 -5.92
C LEU A 106 -1.37 -0.01 -5.45
N SER A 107 -1.71 -1.07 -6.15
CA SER A 107 -1.10 -2.40 -5.98
C SER A 107 -0.62 -2.91 -7.33
N ARG A 108 0.38 -3.81 -7.35
CA ARG A 108 0.72 -4.54 -8.58
C ARG A 108 -0.48 -5.38 -9.03
N SER A 109 -0.66 -5.53 -10.35
CA SER A 109 -1.73 -6.37 -10.88
C SER A 109 -1.68 -7.78 -10.29
N GLY A 110 -2.82 -8.25 -9.75
CA GLY A 110 -2.92 -9.56 -9.10
C GLY A 110 -2.38 -9.64 -7.66
N SER A 111 -1.80 -8.55 -7.14
CA SER A 111 -1.38 -8.43 -5.74
C SER A 111 -2.42 -7.66 -4.92
N THR A 112 -2.58 -8.05 -3.66
CA THR A 112 -3.36 -7.29 -2.66
C THR A 112 -2.48 -6.38 -1.80
N ALA A 113 -1.15 -6.46 -1.96
CA ALA A 113 -0.22 -5.60 -1.24
C ALA A 113 -0.24 -4.20 -1.84
N VAL A 114 -0.64 -3.22 -1.02
CA VAL A 114 -0.61 -1.81 -1.39
C VAL A 114 0.83 -1.30 -1.34
N ILE A 115 1.27 -0.68 -2.44
CA ILE A 115 2.62 -0.15 -2.61
C ILE A 115 2.66 1.38 -2.61
N PHE A 116 1.54 2.04 -2.95
CA PHE A 116 1.39 3.50 -2.81
C PHE A 116 0.02 3.84 -2.24
N TYR A 117 -0.02 4.94 -1.49
CA TYR A 117 -1.24 5.60 -1.04
C TYR A 117 -1.27 7.02 -1.60
N ALA A 118 -2.44 7.47 -2.02
CA ALA A 118 -2.66 8.85 -2.44
C ALA A 118 -3.91 9.38 -1.76
N ARG A 119 -3.81 10.63 -1.29
CA ARG A 119 -4.97 11.37 -0.79
C ARG A 119 -5.83 11.77 -1.98
N VAL A 120 -7.13 11.59 -1.82
CA VAL A 120 -8.12 12.07 -2.78
C VAL A 120 -8.52 13.50 -2.40
N ASP A 121 -8.44 14.43 -3.35
CA ASP A 121 -8.85 15.83 -3.15
C ASP A 121 -10.39 15.98 -3.16
N ALA A 122 -10.88 17.17 -2.81
CA ALA A 122 -12.32 17.47 -2.78
C ALA A 122 -13.00 17.37 -4.17
N ARG A 123 -12.23 17.32 -5.26
CA ARG A 123 -12.72 17.13 -6.63
C ARG A 123 -12.63 15.67 -7.06
N GLY A 124 -12.30 14.74 -6.16
CA GLY A 124 -12.17 13.33 -6.46
C GLY A 124 -10.92 12.98 -7.26
N ARG A 125 -9.87 13.80 -7.21
CA ARG A 125 -8.61 13.58 -7.93
C ARG A 125 -7.51 13.11 -7.00
N PHE A 126 -6.59 12.32 -7.52
CA PHE A 126 -5.43 11.81 -6.80
C PHE A 126 -4.25 11.63 -7.76
N VAL A 127 -3.04 11.55 -7.21
CA VAL A 127 -1.82 11.34 -7.99
C VAL A 127 -0.93 10.34 -7.25
N PHE A 128 -0.38 9.38 -7.99
CA PHE A 128 0.77 8.58 -7.58
C PHE A 128 1.97 9.03 -8.40
N ASP A 129 3.06 9.40 -7.72
CA ASP A 129 4.34 9.78 -8.31
C ASP A 129 5.37 8.66 -8.10
N HIS A 130 6.50 8.77 -8.81
CA HIS A 130 7.61 7.82 -8.75
C HIS A 130 7.23 6.36 -8.99
N VAL A 131 6.21 6.14 -9.85
CA VAL A 131 5.67 4.80 -10.10
C VAL A 131 6.61 4.07 -11.06
N PRO A 132 7.18 2.90 -10.66
CA PRO A 132 8.01 2.11 -11.56
C PRO A 132 7.19 1.56 -12.73
N PRO A 133 7.79 1.33 -13.90
CA PRO A 133 7.08 0.72 -15.02
C PRO A 133 6.46 -0.61 -14.63
N GLY A 134 5.24 -0.86 -15.10
CA GLY A 134 4.55 -2.11 -14.83
C GLY A 134 3.03 -2.03 -14.91
N ASN A 135 2.40 -3.17 -14.63
CA ASN A 135 0.95 -3.32 -14.59
C ASN A 135 0.48 -3.22 -13.13
N TYR A 136 -0.50 -2.36 -12.90
CA TYR A 136 -1.03 -2.06 -11.59
C TYR A 136 -2.55 -2.09 -11.56
N ASP A 137 -3.08 -2.22 -10.36
CA ASP A 137 -4.47 -1.98 -10.03
C ASP A 137 -4.56 -0.73 -9.15
N VAL A 138 -5.35 0.25 -9.60
CA VAL A 138 -5.73 1.40 -8.78
C VAL A 138 -7.05 1.07 -8.11
N ALA A 139 -7.07 1.09 -6.78
CA ALA A 139 -8.28 0.95 -5.99
C ALA A 139 -8.59 2.26 -5.27
N VAL A 140 -9.87 2.62 -5.24
CA VAL A 140 -10.39 3.73 -4.46
C VAL A 140 -11.40 3.17 -3.48
N GLY A 141 -11.23 3.49 -2.20
CA GLY A 141 -12.20 3.17 -1.15
C GLY A 141 -12.74 4.45 -0.54
N ALA A 142 -14.05 4.55 -0.38
CA ALA A 142 -14.69 5.58 0.42
C ALA A 142 -15.41 4.94 1.61
N TYR A 143 -15.17 5.49 2.79
CA TYR A 143 -15.93 5.16 3.99
C TYR A 143 -17.11 6.12 4.12
N LEU A 144 -18.30 5.58 3.97
CA LEU A 144 -19.58 6.24 4.23
C LEU A 144 -20.05 5.83 5.62
N ASP A 145 -20.97 6.60 6.22
CA ASP A 145 -21.41 6.47 7.63
C ASP A 145 -21.59 5.02 8.09
N ASN A 146 -22.20 4.16 7.26
CA ASN A 146 -22.49 2.77 7.61
C ASN A 146 -21.89 1.72 6.67
N ARG A 147 -21.05 2.10 5.69
CA ARG A 147 -20.43 1.12 4.77
C ARG A 147 -19.20 1.64 4.06
N GLN A 148 -18.36 0.70 3.63
CA GLN A 148 -17.28 0.98 2.70
C GLN A 148 -17.71 0.63 1.27
N VAL A 149 -17.50 1.56 0.34
CA VAL A 149 -17.64 1.32 -1.10
C VAL A 149 -16.25 1.31 -1.73
N LYS A 150 -16.04 0.46 -2.73
CA LYS A 150 -14.75 0.32 -3.40
C LYS A 150 -14.93 0.27 -4.91
N GLY A 151 -14.01 0.89 -5.61
CA GLY A 151 -13.82 0.80 -7.05
C GLY A 151 -12.40 0.35 -7.36
N ARG A 152 -12.21 -0.36 -8.48
CA ARG A 152 -10.88 -0.75 -8.95
C ARG A 152 -10.78 -0.63 -10.46
N GLN A 153 -9.63 -0.17 -10.95
CA GLN A 153 -9.33 -0.04 -12.36
C GLN A 153 -7.86 -0.45 -12.63
N PRO A 154 -7.58 -1.35 -13.58
CA PRO A 154 -6.21 -1.63 -14.02
C PRO A 154 -5.61 -0.43 -14.76
N VAL A 155 -4.29 -0.26 -14.64
CA VAL A 155 -3.51 0.78 -15.31
C VAL A 155 -2.09 0.30 -15.59
N VAL A 156 -1.49 0.81 -16.66
CA VAL A 156 -0.08 0.58 -16.99
C VAL A 156 0.71 1.86 -16.72
N ALA A 157 1.79 1.74 -15.95
CA ALA A 157 2.75 2.81 -15.77
C ALA A 157 3.98 2.55 -16.64
N SER A 158 4.55 3.64 -17.16
CA SER A 158 5.80 3.65 -17.93
C SER A 158 6.68 4.78 -17.41
N ASP A 159 7.99 4.65 -17.57
CA ASP A 159 8.94 5.66 -17.12
C ASP A 159 8.76 7.00 -17.83
N GLY A 160 8.82 8.09 -17.07
CA GLY A 160 8.66 9.46 -17.54
C GLY A 160 7.27 9.79 -18.10
N VAL A 161 6.31 8.85 -18.07
CA VAL A 161 4.98 9.02 -18.64
C VAL A 161 3.97 9.37 -17.56
N VAL A 162 3.10 10.32 -17.88
CA VAL A 162 1.88 10.58 -17.11
C VAL A 162 0.75 9.76 -17.71
N THR A 163 0.18 8.85 -16.93
CA THR A 163 -0.98 8.03 -17.32
C THR A 163 -2.21 8.48 -16.55
N ASP A 164 -3.30 8.78 -17.26
CA ASP A 164 -4.59 9.10 -16.64
C ASP A 164 -5.44 7.84 -16.42
N VAL A 165 -6.15 7.78 -15.28
CA VAL A 165 -7.06 6.69 -14.92
C VAL A 165 -8.34 7.25 -14.29
N SER A 166 -9.47 6.59 -14.59
CA SER A 166 -10.77 6.93 -14.00
C SER A 166 -11.34 5.70 -13.30
N VAL A 167 -11.58 5.82 -12.00
CA VAL A 167 -12.11 4.73 -11.16
C VAL A 167 -13.59 4.97 -10.90
N ALA A 168 -14.43 4.02 -11.30
CA ALA A 168 -15.85 4.04 -10.97
C ALA A 168 -16.07 3.67 -9.50
N LEU A 169 -16.80 4.50 -8.77
CA LEU A 169 -17.23 4.23 -7.40
C LEU A 169 -18.76 4.19 -7.38
N ASN A 170 -19.31 2.98 -7.39
CA ASN A 170 -20.75 2.77 -7.37
C ASN A 170 -21.25 2.81 -5.92
N LEU A 171 -22.08 3.80 -5.63
CA LEU A 171 -22.70 4.00 -4.32
C LEU A 171 -23.99 3.20 -4.16
N ALA A 172 -24.60 2.64 -5.20
CA ALA A 172 -25.78 1.80 -5.04
C ALA A 172 -25.43 0.42 -4.47
N THR A 173 -24.24 -0.09 -4.75
CA THR A 173 -23.75 -1.37 -4.23
C THR A 173 -23.12 -1.22 -2.84
N GLY A 174 -23.89 -1.50 -1.80
CA GLY A 174 -23.37 -2.03 -0.54
C GLY A 174 -23.57 -3.54 -0.54
N PRO A 175 -22.94 -4.30 0.38
CA PRO A 175 -23.46 -5.63 0.69
C PRO A 175 -24.95 -5.57 1.05
#